data_AF-A0A317JP09-F1
#
_entry.id   AF-A0A317JP09-F1
#
_cell.length_a   1.000
_cell.length_b   1.000
_cell.length_c   1.000
_cell.angle_alpha   90.00
_cell.angle_beta   90.00
_cell.angle_gamma   90.00
#
_symmetry.space_group_name_H-M   'P 1'
#
loop_
_entity.id
_entity.type
_entity.pdbx_description
1 polymer ?
#
loop_
_entity_poly.entity_id
_entity_poly.type
_entity_poly.pdbx_seq_one_letter_code
_entity_poly.pdbx_strand_id
1 'polypeptide(L)'
;MKDLQHLFIRNTTAGTIIRAFRTNFHITQKEMSEVIGVPETNLSAIENDRREIGVDLATRIGAFLGIHPSLLLFPNGQEAEIKKHKMIIQKAKRLLDKKIRQTG
;
A
#
# COMPACT_ATOMS: atom_id res chain seq x y z
N MET A 1 -11.59 16.52 -8.24
CA MET A 1 -10.28 17.08 -8.68
C MET A 1 -9.39 17.57 -7.54
N LYS A 2 -9.85 18.38 -6.57
CA LYS A 2 -8.98 18.91 -5.48
C LYS A 2 -8.28 17.82 -4.65
N ASP A 3 -8.98 16.73 -4.31
CA ASP A 3 -8.41 15.69 -3.43
C ASP A 3 -7.30 14.85 -4.09
N LEU A 4 -7.40 14.59 -5.40
CA LEU A 4 -6.38 13.85 -6.15
C LEU A 4 -5.09 14.67 -6.35
N GLN A 5 -5.19 16.01 -6.39
CA GLN A 5 -4.02 16.88 -6.56
C GLN A 5 -3.08 16.85 -5.35
N HIS A 6 -3.58 16.48 -4.16
CA HIS A 6 -2.80 16.43 -2.93
C HIS A 6 -2.07 15.10 -2.70
N LEU A 7 -2.43 14.05 -3.43
CA LEU A 7 -1.85 12.70 -3.31
C LEU A 7 -0.38 12.64 -3.68
N PHE A 8 0.08 13.50 -4.59
CA PHE A 8 1.46 13.49 -5.09
C PHE A 8 2.42 14.38 -4.28
N ILE A 9 1.92 15.13 -3.29
CA ILE A 9 2.67 16.21 -2.62
C ILE A 9 3.07 15.85 -1.16
N ARG A 10 2.56 14.74 -0.59
CA ARG A 10 2.79 14.37 0.82
C ARG A 10 3.01 12.86 1.01
N ASN A 11 3.63 12.51 2.15
CA ASN A 11 3.55 11.14 2.69
C ASN A 11 2.08 10.71 2.72
N THR A 12 1.77 9.62 2.03
CA THR A 12 0.41 9.12 1.88
C THR A 12 0.32 7.67 2.37
N THR A 13 -0.91 7.21 2.54
CA THR A 13 -1.24 5.86 2.96
C THR A 13 -2.12 5.20 1.91
N ALA A 14 -2.18 3.87 1.92
CA ALA A 14 -3.09 3.13 1.06
C ALA A 14 -4.54 3.58 1.31
N GLY A 15 -4.93 3.77 2.57
CA GLY A 15 -6.26 4.26 2.95
C GLY A 15 -6.59 5.62 2.36
N THR A 16 -5.63 6.56 2.40
CA THR A 16 -5.78 7.90 1.81
C THR A 16 -5.98 7.83 0.29
N ILE A 17 -5.19 7.01 -0.43
CA ILE A 17 -5.34 6.80 -1.88
C ILE A 17 -6.73 6.27 -2.21
N ILE A 18 -7.14 5.20 -1.52
CA ILE A 18 -8.42 4.52 -1.76
C ILE A 18 -9.59 5.49 -1.53
N ARG A 19 -9.60 6.17 -0.39
CA ARG A 19 -10.65 7.13 -0.03
C ARG A 19 -10.74 8.25 -1.06
N ALA A 20 -9.61 8.84 -1.45
CA ALA A 20 -9.58 9.96 -2.39
C ALA A 20 -10.11 9.57 -3.78
N PHE A 21 -9.74 8.39 -4.28
CA PHE A 21 -10.32 7.87 -5.53
C PHE A 21 -11.83 7.66 -5.38
N ARG A 22 -12.23 6.92 -4.34
CA ARG A 22 -13.63 6.57 -4.11
C ARG A 22 -14.52 7.82 -4.03
N THR A 23 -14.13 8.82 -3.25
CA THR A 23 -14.92 10.06 -3.08
C THR A 23 -14.91 10.93 -4.33
N ASN A 24 -13.82 10.94 -5.11
CA ASN A 24 -13.76 11.70 -6.36
C ASN A 24 -14.75 11.18 -7.41
N PHE A 25 -15.10 9.89 -7.37
CA PHE A 25 -16.10 9.28 -8.25
C PHE A 25 -17.46 9.06 -7.57
N HIS A 26 -17.69 9.66 -6.40
CA HIS A 26 -18.95 9.54 -5.63
C HIS A 26 -19.37 8.11 -5.29
N ILE A 27 -18.41 7.19 -5.20
CA ILE A 27 -18.63 5.80 -4.83
C ILE A 27 -18.75 5.71 -3.30
N THR A 28 -19.69 4.94 -2.76
CA THR A 28 -19.83 4.69 -1.32
C THR A 28 -18.91 3.55 -0.86
N GLN A 29 -18.63 3.48 0.45
CA GLN A 29 -17.86 2.34 0.97
C GLN A 29 -18.59 1.02 0.73
N LYS A 30 -19.91 1.00 0.92
CA LYS A 30 -20.77 -0.14 0.59
C LYS A 30 -20.61 -0.61 -0.86
N GLU A 31 -20.82 0.26 -1.84
CA GLU A 31 -20.72 -0.09 -3.27
C GLU A 31 -19.34 -0.65 -3.62
N MET A 32 -18.27 0.01 -3.18
CA MET A 32 -16.92 -0.48 -3.44
C MET A 32 -16.66 -1.83 -2.76
N SER A 33 -17.13 -2.00 -1.52
CA SER A 33 -16.93 -3.22 -0.74
C SER A 33 -17.63 -4.44 -1.37
N GLU A 34 -18.81 -4.23 -1.96
CA GLU A 34 -19.55 -5.25 -2.70
C GLU A 34 -18.80 -5.70 -3.94
N VAL A 35 -18.21 -4.77 -4.70
CA VAL A 35 -17.46 -5.10 -5.93
C VAL A 35 -16.14 -5.79 -5.63
N ILE A 36 -15.36 -5.34 -4.64
CA ILE A 36 -14.05 -5.94 -4.33
C ILE A 36 -14.17 -7.19 -3.43
N GLY A 37 -15.37 -7.50 -2.93
CA GLY A 37 -15.65 -8.70 -2.13
C GLY A 37 -15.01 -8.65 -0.74
N VAL A 38 -15.22 -7.58 0.01
CA VAL A 38 -14.84 -7.45 1.43
C VAL A 38 -15.96 -6.82 2.26
N PRO A 39 -16.01 -7.02 3.58
CA PRO A 39 -16.94 -6.28 4.43
C PRO A 39 -16.70 -4.77 4.34
N GLU A 40 -17.77 -3.96 4.33
CA GLU A 40 -17.67 -2.50 4.37
C GLU A 40 -16.81 -1.99 5.54
N THR A 41 -16.92 -2.65 6.71
CA THR A 41 -16.11 -2.36 7.89
C THR A 41 -14.61 -2.58 7.67
N ASN A 42 -14.25 -3.53 6.80
CA ASN A 42 -12.87 -3.80 6.42
C ASN A 42 -12.33 -2.67 5.53
N LEU A 43 -13.09 -2.26 4.51
CA LEU A 43 -12.74 -1.10 3.68
C LEU A 43 -12.63 0.18 4.52
N SER A 44 -13.56 0.39 5.45
CA SER A 44 -13.52 1.52 6.38
C SER A 44 -12.29 1.49 7.29
N ALA A 45 -11.89 0.32 7.81
CA ALA A 45 -10.66 0.20 8.61
C ALA A 45 -9.40 0.53 7.79
N ILE A 46 -9.36 0.13 6.52
CA ILE A 46 -8.28 0.45 5.59
C ILE A 46 -8.24 1.95 5.27
N GLU A 47 -9.37 2.57 4.91
CA GLU A 47 -9.45 4.01 4.59
C GLU A 47 -9.07 4.92 5.77
N ASN A 48 -9.10 4.39 6.99
CA ASN A 48 -8.71 5.09 8.22
C ASN A 48 -7.39 4.58 8.80
N ASP A 49 -6.57 3.87 8.01
CA ASP A 49 -5.24 3.38 8.38
C ASP A 49 -5.19 2.51 9.65
N ARG A 50 -6.33 1.89 10.01
CA ARG A 50 -6.44 0.93 11.13
C ARG A 50 -6.10 -0.50 10.71
N ARG A 51 -5.97 -0.75 9.40
CA ARG A 51 -5.64 -2.07 8.85
C ARG A 51 -4.74 -1.94 7.63
N GLU A 52 -3.67 -2.73 7.58
CA GLU A 52 -2.81 -2.86 6.41
C GLU A 52 -3.47 -3.70 5.31
N ILE A 53 -3.01 -3.50 4.07
CA ILE A 53 -3.51 -4.19 2.88
C ILE A 53 -2.50 -5.24 2.43
N GLY A 54 -2.95 -6.49 2.26
CA GLY A 54 -2.15 -7.54 1.63
C GLY A 54 -2.22 -7.50 0.10
N VAL A 55 -1.33 -8.26 -0.56
CA VAL A 55 -1.18 -8.27 -2.03
C VAL A 55 -2.48 -8.57 -2.77
N ASP A 56 -3.25 -9.57 -2.31
CA ASP A 56 -4.52 -9.95 -2.94
C ASP A 56 -5.54 -8.80 -2.93
N LEU A 57 -5.75 -8.18 -1.76
CA LEU A 57 -6.69 -7.07 -1.65
C LEU A 57 -6.21 -5.83 -2.40
N ALA A 58 -4.91 -5.54 -2.37
CA ALA A 58 -4.33 -4.47 -3.18
C ALA A 58 -4.53 -4.72 -4.68
N THR A 59 -4.50 -5.98 -5.12
CA THR A 59 -4.74 -6.36 -6.52
C THR A 59 -6.21 -6.15 -6.91
N ARG A 60 -7.14 -6.58 -6.08
CA ARG A 60 -8.59 -6.37 -6.29
C ARG A 60 -8.95 -4.89 -6.33
N ILE A 61 -8.41 -4.10 -5.40
CA ILE A 61 -8.61 -2.65 -5.37
C ILE A 61 -7.94 -1.98 -6.57
N GLY A 62 -6.73 -2.40 -6.93
CA GLY A 62 -6.03 -1.90 -8.13
C GLY A 62 -6.83 -2.14 -9.41
N ALA A 63 -7.43 -3.32 -9.55
CA ALA A 63 -8.33 -3.64 -10.65
C ALA A 63 -9.59 -2.75 -10.66
N PHE A 64 -10.19 -2.50 -9.50
CA PHE A 64 -11.36 -1.61 -9.36
C PHE A 64 -11.02 -0.15 -9.73
N LEU A 65 -9.85 0.33 -9.31
CA LEU A 65 -9.42 1.71 -9.48
C LEU A 65 -8.69 1.97 -10.82
N GLY A 66 -8.30 0.93 -11.55
CA GLY A 66 -7.47 1.04 -12.76
C GLY A 66 -6.03 1.47 -12.47
N ILE A 67 -5.47 1.10 -11.32
CA ILE A 67 -4.11 1.45 -10.90
C ILE A 67 -3.27 0.20 -10.63
N HIS A 68 -1.95 0.33 -10.77
CA HIS A 68 -1.05 -0.76 -10.40
C HIS A 68 -1.05 -0.98 -8.86
N PRO A 69 -1.17 -2.23 -8.36
CA PRO A 69 -1.30 -2.52 -6.93
C PRO A 69 -0.13 -2.03 -6.07
N SER A 70 1.05 -1.87 -6.67
CA SER A 70 2.22 -1.31 -6.00
C SER A 70 2.00 0.09 -5.43
N LEU A 71 1.08 0.87 -6.00
CA LEU A 71 0.75 2.20 -5.47
C LEU A 71 0.08 2.10 -4.08
N LEU A 72 -0.61 1.00 -3.80
CA LEU A 72 -1.25 0.75 -2.51
C LEU A 72 -0.32 0.02 -1.53
N LEU A 73 0.53 -0.88 -2.04
CA LEU A 73 1.51 -1.62 -1.22
C LEU A 73 2.71 -0.76 -0.82
N PHE A 74 3.09 0.20 -1.67
CA PHE A 74 4.20 1.11 -1.47
C PHE A 74 3.76 2.56 -1.73
N PRO A 75 2.85 3.11 -0.90
CA PRO A 75 2.25 4.44 -1.15
C PRO A 75 3.29 5.57 -1.15
N ASN A 76 4.45 5.36 -0.53
CA ASN A 76 5.57 6.30 -0.51
C ASN A 76 6.78 5.83 -1.33
N GLY A 77 6.59 4.84 -2.20
CA GLY A 77 7.64 4.22 -3.02
C GLY A 77 8.33 3.05 -2.32
N GLN A 78 8.71 2.05 -3.12
CA GLN A 78 9.32 0.81 -2.63
C GLN A 78 10.65 1.05 -1.92
N GLU A 79 11.46 1.97 -2.45
CA GLU A 79 12.75 2.30 -1.84
C GLU A 79 12.60 2.91 -0.45
N ALA A 80 11.59 3.77 -0.25
CA ALA A 80 11.32 4.38 1.05
C ALA A 80 10.93 3.32 2.09
N GLU A 81 10.08 2.35 1.71
CA GLU A 81 9.71 1.24 2.59
C GLU A 81 10.91 0.35 2.94
N ILE A 82 11.72 -0.03 1.96
CA ILE A 82 12.94 -0.83 2.20
C ILE A 82 13.88 -0.10 3.18
N LYS A 83 14.04 1.22 3.02
CA LYS A 83 14.89 2.06 3.88
C LYS A 83 14.42 2.13 5.33
N LYS A 84 13.17 1.78 5.67
CA LYS A 84 12.73 1.67 7.07
C LYS A 84 13.39 0.49 7.80
N HIS A 85 13.81 -0.53 7.06
CA HIS A 85 14.36 -1.78 7.62
C HIS A 85 15.90 -1.81 7.63
N LYS A 86 16.56 -0.68 7.94
CA LYS A 86 18.04 -0.55 7.91
C LYS A 86 18.78 -1.64 8.68
N MET A 87 18.23 -2.06 9.83
CA MET A 87 18.83 -3.11 10.66
C MET A 87 18.82 -4.48 9.97
N ILE A 88 17.76 -4.81 9.23
CA ILE A 88 17.68 -6.05 8.46
C ILE A 88 18.73 -6.03 7.36
N ILE A 89 18.83 -4.92 6.61
CA ILE A 89 19.82 -4.73 5.55
C ILE A 89 21.25 -4.92 6.09
N GLN A 90 21.56 -4.31 7.23
CA GLN A 90 22.88 -4.42 7.84
C GLN A 90 23.19 -5.85 8.33
N LYS A 91 22.22 -6.51 8.98
CA LYS A 91 22.38 -7.91 9.43
C LYS A 91 22.55 -8.87 8.25
N ALA A 92 21.77 -8.69 7.19
CA ALA A 92 21.88 -9.48 5.96
C ALA A 92 23.27 -9.34 5.34
N LYS A 93 23.78 -8.11 5.21
CA LYS A 93 25.15 -7.87 4.70
C LYS A 93 26.20 -8.64 5.50
N ARG A 94 26.19 -8.52 6.83
CA ARG A 94 27.13 -9.24 7.70
C ARG A 94 27.02 -10.76 7.57
N LEU A 95 25.81 -11.29 7.46
CA LEU A 95 25.57 -12.73 7.28
C LEU A 95 26.13 -13.22 5.94
N LEU A 96 25.86 -12.50 4.86
CA LEU A 96 26.34 -12.83 3.52
C LEU A 96 27.87 -12.76 3.46
N ASP A 97 28.49 -11.71 4.02
CA ASP A 97 29.94 -11.57 4.10
C ASP A 97 30.58 -12.77 4.83
N LYS A 98 29.97 -13.22 5.94
CA LYS A 98 30.42 -14.41 6.67
C LYS A 98 30.30 -15.68 5.82
N LYS A 99 29.21 -15.85 5.08
CA LYS A 99 28.97 -17.03 4.24
C LYS A 99 29.93 -17.10 3.07
N ILE A 100 30.16 -15.98 2.40
CA ILE A 100 31.12 -15.88 1.28
C ILE A 100 32.52 -16.31 1.73
N ARG A 101 32.99 -15.82 2.91
CA ARG A 101 34.29 -16.21 3.49
C ARG A 101 34.41 -17.68 3.90
N GLN A 102 33.29 -18.39 4.06
CA GLN A 102 33.29 -19.81 4.45
C GLN A 102 33.28 -20.75 3.23
N THR A 103 33.01 -20.22 2.04
CA THR A 103 32.84 -21.01 0.80
C THR A 103 33.99 -20.79 -0.19
N GLY A 104 34.76 -19.71 -0.04
CA GLY A 104 36.04 -19.51 -0.72
C GLY A 104 37.21 -19.92 0.15
#